data_AF-A0A4Z1KB96-F1
#
_entry.id   AF-A0A4Z1KB96-F1
#
_cell.length_a   1.000
_cell.length_b   1.000
_cell.length_c   1.000
_cell.angle_alpha   90.00
_cell.angle_beta   90.00
_cell.angle_gamma   90.00
#
_symmetry.space_group_name_H-M   'P 1'
#
loop_
_entity.id
_entity.type
_entity.pdbx_description
1 polymer ?
#
loop_
_entity_poly.entity_id
_entity_poly.type
_entity_poly.pdbx_seq_one_letter_code
_entity_poly.pdbx_strand_id
1 'polypeptide(L)'
;MVSMYDLESSRHAGSSNFDIKSTEKLLPSQKIQTPRSRVAEIGNRYLSFLGLIAPTIISSLLLAADQRHLSISGGAFYDSIIRNRASVQIEVHILAGGLGLIQMAAIWRLCNYATRLRLVQRSIPRDLLNFWNGFSLSSKRWELCFAQFLLVMLFAFACAVPCPLWAGAITPVDTHSSRPASILLPQYSNMSSVREWPSEINSSGPTLRSDRGFFTYSPAMAYQGLLSQSISTATTMDGSPRQHAKYDNSKFMYVGRSFGIGASVGLSDDYIFDTSIVTGYTFQEIGYSAETSCIYNQSSDFKLVNDGLQLFAARGFLPDSTSSEFSVYLGHKSNSIVAFGVAADNTGYNPRYLGIAAGSDYGNLNKAQCRTEFKPTLFDVSVVLSDKTITVTPTNIPAIDIEPSGNLTHVLERQFELSSNDMSNIYQSVIGNALNFSIADYRTYVNSPHYTGSPPREQDINLAGIQNSVTAMIDDLLVSYASAQLMIANDTKTVDASVTIAAVRLGQTVYIYLVFGFNLLLVLGATTYRPEEAEEVDHDSWQNFDPTKL
;
A
#
# COMPACT_ATOMS: atom_id res chain seq x y z
N MET A 1 46.98 -7.76 -58.63
CA MET A 1 47.98 -7.39 -57.61
C MET A 1 48.19 -8.64 -56.76
N VAL A 2 49.29 -9.42 -56.84
CA VAL A 2 50.70 -9.15 -57.26
C VAL A 2 51.28 -7.99 -56.42
N SER A 3 52.42 -8.09 -55.72
CA SER A 3 53.45 -9.15 -55.50
C SER A 3 53.78 -9.24 -53.99
N MET A 4 54.46 -10.22 -53.37
CA MET A 4 55.40 -11.30 -53.76
C MET A 4 56.85 -10.89 -54.12
N TYR A 5 57.75 -11.02 -53.14
CA TYR A 5 59.21 -11.23 -53.18
C TYR A 5 59.57 -11.89 -51.81
N ASP A 6 60.09 -13.13 -51.69
CA ASP A 6 61.40 -13.72 -52.10
C ASP A 6 62.43 -13.65 -50.94
N LEU A 7 62.89 -14.81 -50.40
CA LEU A 7 64.17 -15.54 -50.69
C LEU A 7 65.39 -14.81 -50.07
N GLU A 8 66.33 -15.41 -49.31
CA GLU A 8 67.13 -16.66 -49.45
C GLU A 8 67.53 -17.23 -48.04
N SER A 9 67.88 -18.52 -47.84
CA SER A 9 69.17 -19.22 -48.12
C SER A 9 70.43 -18.56 -47.49
N SER A 10 71.43 -19.23 -46.90
CA SER A 10 71.73 -20.67 -46.80
C SER A 10 72.65 -21.03 -45.60
N ARG A 11 72.66 -22.32 -45.25
CA ARG A 11 73.75 -23.14 -44.62
C ARG A 11 75.02 -22.46 -44.07
N HIS A 12 75.44 -22.91 -42.88
CA HIS A 12 76.83 -23.32 -42.61
C HIS A 12 76.87 -24.58 -41.72
N ALA A 13 77.88 -25.42 -41.91
CA ALA A 13 78.04 -26.70 -41.22
C ALA A 13 79.48 -26.91 -40.73
N GLY A 14 79.62 -27.58 -39.58
CA GLY A 14 80.88 -28.03 -38.98
C GLY A 14 80.54 -28.60 -37.59
N SER A 15 80.59 -29.91 -37.32
CA SER A 15 81.65 -30.91 -37.51
C SER A 15 82.86 -30.69 -36.58
N SER A 16 82.89 -31.42 -35.46
CA SER A 16 83.98 -32.38 -35.18
C SER A 16 83.78 -33.14 -33.85
N ASN A 17 83.89 -34.48 -33.94
CA ASN A 17 84.60 -35.43 -33.05
C ASN A 17 84.29 -35.49 -31.52
N PHE A 18 83.87 -36.67 -31.02
CA PHE A 18 84.64 -37.64 -30.18
C PHE A 18 85.10 -37.08 -28.80
N ASP A 19 85.02 -37.81 -27.69
CA ASP A 19 85.32 -39.24 -27.52
C ASP A 19 84.62 -39.90 -26.29
N ILE A 20 84.84 -41.20 -26.08
CA ILE A 20 84.23 -42.07 -25.04
C ILE A 20 85.25 -42.43 -23.93
N LYS A 21 84.74 -42.76 -22.72
CA LYS A 21 85.41 -43.15 -21.44
C LYS A 21 85.56 -41.96 -20.46
N SER A 22 85.50 -42.15 -19.13
CA SER A 22 85.71 -43.35 -18.32
C SER A 22 84.81 -43.44 -17.09
N THR A 23 84.75 -44.62 -16.48
CA THR A 23 84.11 -44.96 -15.20
C THR A 23 84.74 -44.29 -13.98
N GLU A 24 83.94 -43.84 -13.02
CA GLU A 24 83.86 -44.38 -11.63
C GLU A 24 83.12 -43.42 -10.66
N LYS A 25 82.42 -44.01 -9.68
CA LYS A 25 82.12 -43.49 -8.33
C LYS A 25 81.65 -42.02 -8.18
N LEU A 26 80.40 -41.84 -7.75
CA LEU A 26 80.06 -41.35 -6.38
C LEU A 26 78.54 -41.17 -6.23
N LEU A 27 77.98 -41.72 -5.14
CA LEU A 27 76.61 -41.48 -4.69
C LEU A 27 76.43 -40.01 -4.23
N PRO A 28 75.37 -39.30 -4.63
CA PRO A 28 74.84 -38.17 -3.89
C PRO A 28 73.68 -38.61 -2.99
N SER A 29 73.72 -38.09 -1.76
CA SER A 29 72.94 -38.47 -0.58
C SER A 29 71.41 -38.48 -0.72
N GLN A 30 70.82 -39.42 0.03
CA GLN A 30 69.45 -39.40 0.52
C GLN A 30 69.17 -38.05 1.23
N LYS A 31 68.37 -37.19 0.60
CA LYS A 31 68.04 -35.87 1.15
C LYS A 31 66.96 -36.00 2.23
N ILE A 32 67.34 -35.81 3.48
CA ILE A 32 66.43 -35.69 4.62
C ILE A 32 65.45 -34.53 4.36
N GLN A 33 64.16 -34.83 4.24
CA GLN A 33 63.12 -33.80 4.17
C GLN A 33 62.89 -33.20 5.56
N THR A 34 62.96 -31.88 5.67
CA THR A 34 62.73 -31.15 6.92
C THR A 34 61.26 -30.78 7.11
N PRO A 35 60.76 -30.73 8.37
CA PRO A 35 59.32 -30.60 8.64
C PRO A 35 58.86 -29.14 8.52
N ARG A 36 58.47 -28.70 7.32
CA ARG A 36 57.92 -27.35 7.09
C ARG A 36 56.58 -27.29 6.31
N SER A 37 55.97 -28.43 5.98
CA SER A 37 54.73 -28.50 5.18
C SER A 37 53.42 -28.55 5.97
N ARG A 38 53.38 -29.14 7.17
CA ARG A 38 52.11 -29.49 7.86
C ARG A 38 51.16 -28.30 8.07
N VAL A 39 51.66 -27.10 8.41
CA VAL A 39 50.82 -25.91 8.61
C VAL A 39 50.21 -25.42 7.28
N ALA A 40 50.96 -25.51 6.17
CA ALA A 40 50.46 -25.14 4.85
C ALA A 40 49.44 -26.17 4.31
N GLU A 41 49.63 -27.46 4.60
CA GLU A 41 48.65 -28.50 4.27
C GLU A 41 47.34 -28.35 5.06
N ILE A 42 47.41 -28.14 6.38
CA ILE A 42 46.21 -27.93 7.21
C ILE A 42 45.44 -26.69 6.73
N GLY A 43 46.16 -25.60 6.41
CA GLY A 43 45.57 -24.41 5.80
C GLY A 43 44.80 -24.73 4.52
N ASN A 44 45.40 -25.46 3.58
CA ASN A 44 44.76 -25.79 2.30
C ASN A 44 43.60 -26.80 2.45
N ARG A 45 43.69 -27.72 3.42
CA ARG A 45 42.63 -28.71 3.77
C ARG A 45 41.36 -27.99 4.30
N TYR A 46 41.48 -26.95 5.13
CA TYR A 46 40.33 -26.21 5.68
C TYR A 46 39.93 -24.90 4.96
N LEU A 47 40.76 -24.37 4.04
CA LEU A 47 40.56 -23.05 3.42
C LEU A 47 39.16 -22.80 2.83
N SER A 48 38.58 -23.79 2.13
CA SER A 48 37.25 -23.63 1.53
C SER A 48 36.10 -23.71 2.53
N PHE A 49 36.31 -24.33 3.70
CA PHE A 49 35.32 -24.32 4.79
C PHE A 49 35.43 -23.03 5.63
N LEU A 50 36.63 -22.46 5.78
CA LEU A 50 36.81 -21.10 6.29
C LEU A 50 36.06 -20.05 5.43
N GLY A 51 35.94 -20.29 4.13
CA GLY A 51 35.12 -19.49 3.22
C GLY A 51 33.63 -19.39 3.64
N LEU A 52 33.06 -20.43 4.28
CA LEU A 52 31.66 -20.43 4.73
C LEU A 52 31.38 -19.46 5.89
N ILE A 53 32.39 -18.89 6.54
CA ILE A 53 32.22 -17.91 7.62
C ILE A 53 31.54 -16.63 7.10
N ALA A 54 31.87 -16.16 5.89
CA ALA A 54 31.24 -14.98 5.31
C ALA A 54 29.72 -15.16 5.01
N PRO A 55 29.28 -16.18 4.23
CA PRO A 55 27.86 -16.39 3.97
C PRO A 55 27.05 -16.77 5.23
N THR A 56 27.66 -17.40 6.24
CA THR A 56 26.97 -17.68 7.52
C THR A 56 26.78 -16.44 8.38
N ILE A 57 27.78 -15.54 8.47
CA ILE A 57 27.62 -14.24 9.13
C ILE A 57 26.54 -13.42 8.42
N ILE A 58 26.61 -13.29 7.08
CA ILE A 58 25.67 -12.46 6.32
C ILE A 58 24.24 -13.01 6.42
N SER A 59 24.03 -14.33 6.31
CA SER A 59 22.68 -14.91 6.46
C SER A 59 22.13 -14.82 7.88
N SER A 60 22.99 -14.91 8.91
CA SER A 60 22.59 -14.67 10.30
C SER A 60 22.21 -13.21 10.56
N LEU A 61 22.94 -12.26 9.95
CA LEU A 61 22.61 -10.83 10.03
C LEU A 61 21.31 -10.50 9.30
N LEU A 62 21.06 -11.07 8.11
CA LEU A 62 19.79 -10.92 7.39
C LEU A 62 18.61 -11.49 8.19
N LEU A 63 18.77 -12.68 8.79
CA LEU A 63 17.75 -13.29 9.65
C LEU A 63 17.47 -12.41 10.89
N ALA A 64 18.51 -11.92 11.56
CA ALA A 64 18.37 -11.03 12.71
C ALA A 64 17.75 -9.67 12.34
N ALA A 65 17.97 -9.19 11.11
CA ALA A 65 17.36 -7.97 10.61
C ALA A 65 15.86 -8.15 10.28
N ASP A 66 15.48 -9.27 9.66
CA ASP A 66 14.08 -9.60 9.38
C ASP A 66 13.27 -9.82 10.67
N GLN A 67 13.84 -10.54 11.65
CA GLN A 67 13.24 -10.74 12.98
C GLN A 67 13.06 -9.43 13.78
N ARG A 68 13.87 -8.41 13.50
CA ARG A 68 13.75 -7.08 14.13
C ARG A 68 12.93 -6.10 13.28
N HIS A 69 12.34 -6.55 12.17
CA HIS A 69 11.64 -5.71 11.20
C HIS A 69 12.43 -4.46 10.77
N LEU A 70 13.75 -4.60 10.63
CA LEU A 70 14.62 -3.48 10.25
C LEU A 70 14.31 -3.04 8.81
N SER A 71 13.68 -1.88 8.71
CA SER A 71 13.39 -1.16 7.47
C SER A 71 14.18 0.15 7.43
N ILE A 72 14.83 0.43 6.30
CA ILE A 72 15.61 1.65 6.11
C ILE A 72 14.70 2.69 5.46
N SER A 73 14.46 3.81 6.14
CA SER A 73 13.58 4.88 5.68
C SER A 73 14.30 6.23 5.67
N GLY A 74 14.43 6.81 4.47
CA GLY A 74 15.10 8.09 4.25
C GLY A 74 16.63 8.07 4.39
N GLY A 75 17.25 9.19 4.01
CA GLY A 75 18.70 9.39 4.03
C GLY A 75 19.43 8.79 2.81
N ALA A 76 20.70 9.15 2.67
CA ALA A 76 21.48 8.93 1.44
C ALA A 76 21.53 7.47 0.94
N PHE A 77 21.41 6.47 1.82
CA PHE A 77 21.37 5.06 1.42
C PHE A 77 20.03 4.69 0.75
N TYR A 78 18.91 5.11 1.33
CA TYR A 78 17.57 4.95 0.76
C TYR A 78 17.44 5.70 -0.58
N ASP A 79 17.92 6.96 -0.62
CA ASP A 79 17.90 7.78 -1.82
C ASP A 79 18.74 7.17 -2.95
N SER A 80 19.91 6.58 -2.62
CA SER A 80 20.75 5.88 -3.58
C SER A 80 20.05 4.64 -4.18
N ILE A 81 19.38 3.84 -3.34
CA ILE A 81 18.62 2.66 -3.79
C ILE A 81 17.49 3.06 -4.74
N ILE A 82 16.69 4.07 -4.38
CA ILE A 82 15.55 4.47 -5.21
C ILE A 82 15.99 5.16 -6.50
N ARG A 83 17.04 5.99 -6.46
CA ARG A 83 17.52 6.71 -7.65
C ARG A 83 18.27 5.80 -8.63
N ASN A 84 19.00 4.81 -8.12
CA ASN A 84 19.88 3.94 -8.91
C ASN A 84 19.48 2.46 -8.84
N ARG A 85 18.16 2.14 -8.88
CA ARG A 85 17.62 0.77 -8.79
C ARG A 85 18.36 -0.26 -9.65
N ALA A 86 18.68 0.09 -10.91
CA ALA A 86 19.41 -0.78 -11.83
C ALA A 86 20.85 -1.07 -11.38
N SER A 87 21.59 -0.06 -10.91
CA SER A 87 22.97 -0.23 -10.42
C SER A 87 23.02 -1.08 -9.16
N VAL A 88 22.10 -0.84 -8.21
CA VAL A 88 21.98 -1.64 -6.99
C VAL A 88 21.63 -3.09 -7.32
N GLN A 89 20.74 -3.34 -8.31
CA GLN A 89 20.45 -4.70 -8.75
C GLN A 89 21.69 -5.41 -9.34
N ILE A 90 22.55 -4.70 -10.08
CA ILE A 90 23.82 -5.27 -10.58
C ILE A 90 24.75 -5.63 -9.42
N GLU A 91 24.91 -4.74 -8.43
CA GLU A 91 25.72 -5.00 -7.23
C GLU A 91 25.20 -6.21 -6.44
N VAL A 92 23.88 -6.32 -6.25
CA VAL A 92 23.22 -7.46 -5.62
C VAL A 92 23.52 -8.77 -6.36
N HIS A 93 23.45 -8.77 -7.70
CA HIS A 93 23.78 -9.97 -8.49
C HIS A 93 25.27 -10.35 -8.40
N ILE A 94 26.18 -9.39 -8.35
CA ILE A 94 27.62 -9.65 -8.16
C ILE A 94 27.87 -10.27 -6.77
N LEU A 95 27.30 -9.69 -5.71
CA LEU A 95 27.42 -10.20 -4.33
C LEU A 95 26.80 -11.59 -4.19
N ALA A 96 25.59 -11.80 -4.73
CA ALA A 96 24.90 -13.08 -4.71
C ALA A 96 25.66 -14.17 -5.49
N GLY A 97 26.25 -13.83 -6.64
CA GLY A 97 27.13 -14.71 -7.40
C GLY A 97 28.38 -15.10 -6.59
N GLY A 98 29.05 -14.14 -5.93
CA GLY A 98 30.20 -14.41 -5.08
C GLY A 98 29.89 -15.34 -3.90
N LEU A 99 28.79 -15.08 -3.18
CA LEU A 99 28.35 -15.91 -2.04
C LEU A 99 27.90 -17.30 -2.47
N GLY A 100 27.18 -17.40 -3.60
CA GLY A 100 26.80 -18.68 -4.20
C GLY A 100 28.02 -19.50 -4.64
N LEU A 101 29.05 -18.87 -5.23
CA LEU A 101 30.31 -19.53 -5.61
C LEU A 101 31.08 -20.10 -4.41
N ILE A 102 31.07 -19.41 -3.26
CA ILE A 102 31.69 -19.91 -2.02
C ILE A 102 30.96 -21.17 -1.51
N GLN A 103 29.64 -21.12 -1.42
CA GLN A 103 28.83 -22.29 -1.04
C GLN A 103 29.03 -23.45 -2.02
N MET A 104 29.16 -23.14 -3.31
CA MET A 104 29.43 -24.10 -4.35
C MET A 104 30.79 -24.80 -4.23
N ALA A 105 31.85 -24.07 -3.89
CA ALA A 105 33.15 -24.67 -3.60
C ALA A 105 33.08 -25.63 -2.39
N ALA A 106 32.28 -25.33 -1.38
CA ALA A 106 32.05 -26.21 -0.23
C ALA A 106 31.26 -27.47 -0.63
N ILE A 107 30.19 -27.35 -1.42
CA ILE A 107 29.41 -28.49 -1.94
C ILE A 107 30.33 -29.43 -2.75
N TRP A 108 31.15 -28.89 -3.66
CA TRP A 108 32.10 -29.69 -4.44
C TRP A 108 33.11 -30.44 -3.55
N ARG A 109 33.63 -29.82 -2.48
CA ARG A 109 34.51 -30.53 -1.53
C ARG A 109 33.77 -31.61 -0.75
N LEU A 110 32.56 -31.34 -0.26
CA LEU A 110 31.73 -32.33 0.45
C LEU A 110 31.39 -33.53 -0.44
N CYS A 111 31.01 -33.29 -1.71
CA CYS A 111 30.78 -34.34 -2.69
C CYS A 111 32.05 -35.17 -2.92
N ASN A 112 33.19 -34.53 -3.24
CA ASN A 112 34.47 -35.22 -3.45
C ASN A 112 34.92 -36.04 -2.23
N TYR A 113 34.67 -35.56 -1.01
CA TYR A 113 34.93 -36.31 0.22
C TYR A 113 34.02 -37.53 0.36
N ALA A 114 32.71 -37.36 0.18
CA ALA A 114 31.74 -38.46 0.20
C ALA A 114 32.07 -39.53 -0.86
N THR A 115 32.59 -39.14 -2.03
CA THR A 115 33.11 -40.06 -3.05
C THR A 115 34.30 -40.86 -2.53
N ARG A 116 35.31 -40.19 -1.95
CA ARG A 116 36.52 -40.84 -1.42
C ARG A 116 36.20 -41.83 -0.31
N LEU A 117 35.39 -41.42 0.68
CA LEU A 117 34.98 -42.30 1.77
C LEU A 117 34.25 -43.55 1.24
N ARG A 118 33.37 -43.37 0.25
CA ARG A 118 32.63 -44.48 -0.38
C ARG A 118 33.51 -45.41 -1.22
N LEU A 119 34.57 -44.88 -1.85
CA LEU A 119 35.59 -45.66 -2.57
C LEU A 119 36.45 -46.52 -1.63
N VAL A 120 36.76 -46.02 -0.44
CA VAL A 120 37.49 -46.78 0.60
C VAL A 120 36.60 -47.89 1.18
N GLN A 121 35.31 -47.63 1.39
CA GLN A 121 34.40 -48.57 2.07
C GLN A 121 33.78 -49.65 1.16
N ARG A 122 33.70 -49.43 -0.17
CA ARG A 122 33.11 -50.39 -1.12
C ARG A 122 33.79 -50.35 -2.49
N SER A 123 34.01 -51.52 -3.08
CA SER A 123 34.38 -51.63 -4.49
C SER A 123 33.26 -51.08 -5.38
N ILE A 124 33.58 -50.03 -6.14
CA ILE A 124 32.61 -49.33 -7.01
C ILE A 124 32.64 -49.95 -8.42
N PRO A 125 31.50 -50.31 -9.02
CA PRO A 125 31.46 -50.82 -10.39
C PRO A 125 31.92 -49.74 -11.39
N ARG A 126 32.60 -50.19 -12.46
CA ARG A 126 33.33 -49.34 -13.42
C ARG A 126 32.50 -48.22 -14.03
N ASP A 127 31.20 -48.46 -14.27
CA ASP A 127 30.29 -47.47 -14.83
C ASP A 127 29.95 -46.33 -13.87
N LEU A 128 29.88 -46.63 -12.56
CA LEU A 128 29.70 -45.62 -11.52
C LEU A 128 31.02 -44.85 -11.29
N LEU A 129 32.17 -45.49 -11.48
CA LEU A 129 33.48 -44.82 -11.47
C LEU A 129 33.60 -43.84 -12.64
N ASN A 130 33.20 -44.24 -13.85
CA ASN A 130 33.17 -43.37 -15.03
C ASN A 130 32.23 -42.17 -14.84
N PHE A 131 31.05 -42.38 -14.24
CA PHE A 131 30.13 -41.32 -13.85
C PHE A 131 30.76 -40.33 -12.87
N TRP A 132 31.40 -40.80 -11.79
CA TRP A 132 32.10 -39.93 -10.83
C TRP A 132 33.29 -39.19 -11.44
N ASN A 133 34.01 -39.80 -12.38
CA ASN A 133 35.15 -39.15 -13.05
C ASN A 133 34.69 -38.05 -14.02
N GLY A 134 33.53 -38.23 -14.68
CA GLY A 134 32.86 -37.18 -15.44
C GLY A 134 32.24 -36.07 -14.57
N PHE A 135 32.12 -36.31 -13.26
CA PHE A 135 31.67 -35.33 -12.26
C PHE A 135 32.84 -34.47 -11.77
N SER A 136 34.01 -35.07 -11.53
CA SER A 136 35.19 -34.40 -10.95
C SER A 136 36.11 -33.73 -11.99
N LEU A 137 36.11 -34.19 -13.24
CA LEU A 137 36.86 -33.57 -14.33
C LEU A 137 35.94 -32.77 -15.26
N SER A 138 36.31 -31.53 -15.56
CA SER A 138 35.67 -30.66 -16.57
C SER A 138 35.86 -31.17 -18.03
N SER A 139 36.13 -32.47 -18.23
CA SER A 139 36.26 -33.09 -19.55
C SER A 139 34.90 -33.59 -20.02
N LYS A 140 34.28 -32.82 -20.92
CA LYS A 140 32.92 -33.02 -21.42
C LYS A 140 32.84 -34.25 -22.35
N ARG A 141 32.80 -35.46 -21.78
CA ARG A 141 32.56 -36.72 -22.51
C ARG A 141 31.06 -36.91 -22.71
N TRP A 142 30.60 -36.73 -23.95
CA TRP A 142 29.18 -36.78 -24.33
C TRP A 142 28.59 -38.20 -24.44
N GLU A 143 29.36 -39.25 -24.12
CA GLU A 143 28.96 -40.67 -24.26
C GLU A 143 28.26 -41.25 -23.01
N LEU A 144 27.78 -40.39 -22.10
CA LEU A 144 27.05 -40.81 -20.91
C LEU A 144 25.62 -41.24 -21.24
N CYS A 145 25.14 -42.31 -20.60
CA CYS A 145 23.76 -42.78 -20.78
C CYS A 145 22.75 -41.72 -20.30
N PHE A 146 21.57 -41.62 -20.94
CA PHE A 146 20.61 -40.53 -20.70
C PHE A 146 20.27 -40.30 -19.21
N ALA A 147 20.11 -41.36 -18.42
CA ALA A 147 19.85 -41.27 -16.98
C ALA A 147 21.03 -40.65 -16.19
N GLN A 148 22.27 -40.91 -16.61
CA GLN A 148 23.47 -40.32 -16.03
C GLN A 148 23.62 -38.84 -16.42
N PHE A 149 23.36 -38.51 -17.68
CA PHE A 149 23.31 -37.11 -18.13
C PHE A 149 22.26 -36.31 -17.36
N LEU A 150 21.06 -36.87 -17.15
CA LEU A 150 19.99 -36.23 -16.38
C LEU A 150 20.40 -36.00 -14.92
N LEU A 151 21.09 -36.96 -14.28
CA LEU A 151 21.64 -36.79 -12.94
C LEU A 151 22.71 -35.68 -12.86
N VAL A 152 23.61 -35.59 -13.85
CA VAL A 152 24.61 -34.50 -13.92
C VAL A 152 23.94 -33.14 -14.12
N MET A 153 22.92 -33.05 -14.98
CA MET A 153 22.15 -31.82 -15.19
C MET A 153 21.36 -31.41 -13.93
N LEU A 154 20.75 -32.36 -13.23
CA LEU A 154 20.00 -32.11 -12.00
C LEU A 154 20.93 -31.66 -10.87
N PHE A 155 22.13 -32.24 -10.77
CA PHE A 155 23.17 -31.74 -9.87
C PHE A 155 23.66 -30.34 -10.26
N ALA A 156 24.00 -30.11 -11.53
CA ALA A 156 24.41 -28.78 -12.02
C ALA A 156 23.34 -27.71 -11.77
N PHE A 157 22.05 -28.08 -11.84
CA PHE A 157 20.94 -27.22 -11.49
C PHE A 157 20.85 -26.97 -9.97
N ALA A 158 20.93 -28.02 -9.13
CA ALA A 158 21.01 -27.88 -7.67
C ALA A 158 22.21 -27.02 -7.22
N CYS A 159 23.29 -27.04 -8.00
CA CYS A 159 24.46 -26.20 -7.85
C CYS A 159 24.27 -24.76 -8.35
N ALA A 160 23.30 -24.49 -9.23
CA ALA A 160 22.94 -23.14 -9.65
C ALA A 160 21.98 -22.45 -8.67
N VAL A 161 21.17 -23.21 -7.90
CA VAL A 161 20.19 -22.72 -6.91
C VAL A 161 20.71 -21.71 -5.87
N PRO A 162 21.96 -21.79 -5.34
CA PRO A 162 22.40 -20.87 -4.29
C PRO A 162 22.46 -19.40 -4.74
N CYS A 163 22.83 -19.13 -6.00
CA CYS A 163 22.95 -17.77 -6.53
C CYS A 163 21.61 -16.99 -6.57
N PRO A 164 20.51 -17.51 -7.16
CA PRO A 164 19.21 -16.82 -7.13
C PRO A 164 18.61 -16.74 -5.72
N LEU A 165 18.87 -17.72 -4.83
CA LEU A 165 18.46 -17.62 -3.43
C LEU A 165 19.13 -16.42 -2.73
N TRP A 166 20.45 -16.26 -2.90
CA TRP A 166 21.16 -15.08 -2.39
C TRP A 166 20.67 -13.77 -3.00
N ALA A 167 20.39 -13.75 -4.32
CA ALA A 167 19.83 -12.57 -4.96
C ALA A 167 18.49 -12.18 -4.31
N GLY A 168 17.55 -13.13 -4.15
CA GLY A 168 16.27 -12.90 -3.48
C GLY A 168 16.38 -12.52 -1.99
N ALA A 169 17.44 -12.93 -1.30
CA ALA A 169 17.69 -12.62 0.10
C ALA A 169 18.40 -11.26 0.33
N ILE A 170 19.02 -10.68 -0.70
CA ILE A 170 19.74 -9.39 -0.60
C ILE A 170 19.00 -8.27 -1.34
N THR A 171 18.28 -8.56 -2.43
CA THR A 171 17.54 -7.56 -3.23
C THR A 171 16.69 -6.66 -2.34
N PRO A 172 16.85 -5.32 -2.41
CA PRO A 172 16.02 -4.41 -1.66
C PRO A 172 14.56 -4.49 -2.14
N VAL A 173 13.64 -4.64 -1.20
CA VAL A 173 12.19 -4.71 -1.42
C VAL A 173 11.55 -3.45 -0.84
N ASP A 174 10.74 -2.78 -1.65
CA ASP A 174 9.92 -1.65 -1.22
C ASP A 174 8.94 -2.13 -0.13
N THR A 175 8.91 -1.43 1.00
CA THR A 175 8.06 -1.72 2.17
C THR A 175 7.58 -0.42 2.80
N HIS A 176 6.63 -0.50 3.72
CA HIS A 176 6.22 0.65 4.51
C HIS A 176 6.68 0.49 5.96
N SER A 177 6.83 1.63 6.63
CA SER A 177 7.07 1.72 8.07
C SER A 177 6.09 2.75 8.67
N SER A 178 5.69 2.56 9.92
CA SER A 178 4.81 3.48 10.64
C SER A 178 5.63 4.30 11.64
N ARG A 179 5.34 5.60 11.73
CA ARG A 179 5.85 6.49 12.79
C ARG A 179 4.69 7.22 13.47
N PRO A 180 4.72 7.40 14.80
CA PRO A 180 3.74 8.23 15.48
C PRO A 180 3.92 9.71 15.10
N ALA A 181 2.80 10.41 14.95
CA ALA A 181 2.68 11.86 14.79
C ALA A 181 1.39 12.34 15.49
N SER A 182 1.05 13.62 15.38
CA SER A 182 -0.10 14.18 16.10
C SER A 182 -0.82 15.28 15.29
N ILE A 183 -2.03 14.99 14.80
CA ILE A 183 -2.80 15.91 13.95
C ILE A 183 -3.75 16.79 14.79
N LEU A 184 -4.02 18.02 14.33
CA LEU A 184 -5.05 18.89 14.91
C LEU A 184 -6.40 18.61 14.24
N LEU A 185 -7.37 18.18 15.05
CA LEU A 185 -8.76 17.96 14.64
C LEU A 185 -9.65 19.09 15.18
N PRO A 186 -10.76 19.43 14.51
CA PRO A 186 -11.72 20.39 15.04
C PRO A 186 -12.37 19.87 16.33
N GLN A 187 -12.78 20.82 17.16
CA GLN A 187 -13.57 20.60 18.37
C GLN A 187 -14.81 21.51 18.34
N TYR A 188 -15.82 21.14 19.14
CA TYR A 188 -17.09 21.85 19.28
C TYR A 188 -17.27 22.36 20.73
N SER A 189 -16.17 22.79 21.36
CA SER A 189 -16.18 23.38 22.70
C SER A 189 -16.71 24.82 22.66
N ASN A 190 -16.43 25.53 21.56
CA ASN A 190 -16.94 26.86 21.26
C ASN A 190 -17.95 26.81 20.10
N MET A 191 -19.23 26.76 20.45
CA MET A 191 -20.34 26.75 19.49
C MET A 191 -20.86 28.14 19.10
N SER A 192 -20.22 29.23 19.55
CA SER A 192 -20.75 30.61 19.40
C SER A 192 -21.00 31.06 17.95
N SER A 193 -20.23 30.55 17.00
CA SER A 193 -20.38 30.85 15.56
C SER A 193 -21.25 29.84 14.80
N VAL A 194 -21.51 28.65 15.40
CA VAL A 194 -22.39 27.63 14.84
C VAL A 194 -23.84 27.95 15.23
N ARG A 195 -24.44 28.82 14.42
CA ARG A 195 -25.81 29.29 14.53
C ARG A 195 -26.38 29.52 13.14
N GLU A 196 -27.69 29.69 13.04
CA GLU A 196 -28.29 30.17 11.81
C GLU A 196 -27.81 31.60 11.50
N TRP A 197 -27.38 31.80 10.26
CA TRP A 197 -26.99 33.09 9.72
C TRP A 197 -27.95 33.40 8.56
N PRO A 198 -28.78 34.45 8.65
CA PRO A 198 -29.84 34.69 7.68
C PRO A 198 -29.25 35.08 6.32
N SER A 199 -29.99 34.83 5.23
CA SER A 199 -29.59 35.13 3.85
C SER A 199 -29.64 36.63 3.48
N GLU A 200 -29.31 37.48 4.45
CA GLU A 200 -29.32 38.94 4.33
C GLU A 200 -27.92 39.51 4.06
N ILE A 201 -27.86 40.57 3.26
CA ILE A 201 -26.63 41.30 2.94
C ILE A 201 -26.00 41.84 4.23
N ASN A 202 -24.71 41.56 4.43
CA ASN A 202 -23.93 41.85 5.64
C ASN A 202 -24.31 41.05 6.90
N SER A 203 -25.20 40.06 6.80
CA SER A 203 -25.59 39.15 7.90
C SER A 203 -25.09 37.72 7.70
N SER A 204 -24.41 37.43 6.59
CA SER A 204 -23.60 36.22 6.42
C SER A 204 -22.53 36.15 7.50
N GLY A 205 -22.47 35.04 8.23
CA GLY A 205 -21.58 34.84 9.39
C GLY A 205 -20.08 34.91 9.11
N PRO A 206 -19.24 34.65 10.13
CA PRO A 206 -17.79 34.69 9.99
C PRO A 206 -17.32 33.84 8.80
N THR A 207 -16.54 34.48 7.94
CA THR A 207 -15.89 33.83 6.79
C THR A 207 -14.39 34.13 6.82
N LEU A 208 -13.60 33.18 6.33
CA LEU A 208 -12.17 33.34 6.13
C LEU A 208 -11.81 32.90 4.72
N ARG A 209 -11.00 33.70 4.03
CA ARG A 209 -10.41 33.33 2.74
C ARG A 209 -8.89 33.40 2.84
N SER A 210 -8.24 32.28 2.56
CA SER A 210 -6.79 32.13 2.55
C SER A 210 -6.33 31.39 1.29
N ASP A 211 -5.02 31.13 1.22
CA ASP A 211 -4.42 30.19 0.27
C ASP A 211 -4.98 28.77 0.42
N ARG A 212 -5.19 28.31 1.66
CA ARG A 212 -5.77 26.99 1.97
C ARG A 212 -7.23 26.82 1.54
N GLY A 213 -8.00 27.89 1.37
CA GLY A 213 -9.38 27.79 0.90
C GLY A 213 -10.27 28.98 1.25
N PHE A 214 -11.57 28.76 1.10
CA PHE A 214 -12.62 29.57 1.71
C PHE A 214 -13.23 28.76 2.86
N PHE A 215 -13.67 29.44 3.92
CA PHE A 215 -14.28 28.82 5.11
C PHE A 215 -15.41 29.72 5.59
N THR A 216 -16.51 29.15 6.09
CA THR A 216 -17.73 29.89 6.46
C THR A 216 -18.59 29.11 7.48
N TYR A 217 -19.31 29.83 8.35
CA TYR A 217 -20.41 29.25 9.16
C TYR A 217 -21.79 29.32 8.48
N SER A 218 -21.88 29.88 7.27
CA SER A 218 -23.05 29.84 6.39
C SER A 218 -22.70 29.12 5.08
N PRO A 219 -22.59 27.78 5.11
CA PRO A 219 -22.30 27.00 3.91
C PRO A 219 -23.43 27.03 2.88
N ALA A 220 -24.71 27.10 3.31
CA ALA A 220 -25.85 27.19 2.40
C ALA A 220 -25.70 28.33 1.38
N MET A 221 -25.36 29.54 1.85
CA MET A 221 -25.15 30.71 0.99
C MET A 221 -23.88 30.63 0.15
N ALA A 222 -22.74 30.23 0.73
CA ALA A 222 -21.46 30.36 0.06
C ALA A 222 -21.11 29.17 -0.86
N TYR A 223 -21.68 28.00 -0.58
CA TYR A 223 -21.38 26.75 -1.29
C TYR A 223 -22.53 26.23 -2.15
N GLN A 224 -23.53 27.07 -2.48
CA GLN A 224 -24.69 26.71 -3.32
C GLN A 224 -24.33 25.80 -4.51
N GLY A 225 -23.30 26.15 -5.29
CA GLY A 225 -22.84 25.33 -6.43
C GLY A 225 -22.24 23.96 -6.03
N LEU A 226 -21.46 23.91 -4.96
CA LEU A 226 -20.84 22.67 -4.45
C LEU A 226 -21.88 21.77 -3.77
N LEU A 227 -22.80 22.35 -3.00
CA LEU A 227 -23.94 21.65 -2.40
C LEU A 227 -24.90 21.13 -3.47
N SER A 228 -25.16 21.90 -4.54
CA SER A 228 -25.89 21.42 -5.73
C SER A 228 -25.20 20.20 -6.35
N GLN A 229 -23.88 20.28 -6.53
CA GLN A 229 -23.08 19.18 -7.07
C GLN A 229 -23.12 17.96 -6.13
N SER A 230 -23.11 18.18 -4.82
CA SER A 230 -23.21 17.12 -3.81
C SER A 230 -24.54 16.36 -3.91
N ILE A 231 -25.66 17.09 -3.93
CA ILE A 231 -27.00 16.53 -4.15
C ILE A 231 -27.03 15.73 -5.46
N SER A 232 -26.53 16.28 -6.56
CA SER A 232 -26.63 15.62 -7.88
C SER A 232 -25.74 14.40 -8.04
N THR A 233 -24.54 14.42 -7.46
CA THR A 233 -23.53 13.33 -7.55
C THR A 233 -23.60 12.35 -6.38
N ALA A 234 -24.66 12.42 -5.57
CA ALA A 234 -24.83 11.57 -4.39
C ALA A 234 -24.90 10.08 -4.73
N THR A 235 -25.42 9.75 -5.91
CA THR A 235 -25.49 8.39 -6.44
C THR A 235 -24.61 8.27 -7.68
N THR A 236 -23.95 7.12 -7.84
CA THR A 236 -23.14 6.79 -9.04
C THR A 236 -23.93 5.88 -9.98
N MET A 237 -23.78 6.08 -11.30
CA MET A 237 -24.49 5.31 -12.33
C MET A 237 -24.07 3.82 -12.39
N ASP A 238 -22.89 3.49 -11.88
CA ASP A 238 -22.30 2.14 -11.87
C ASP A 238 -22.35 1.46 -10.50
N GLY A 239 -22.78 2.18 -9.45
CA GLY A 239 -22.77 1.70 -8.07
C GLY A 239 -21.39 1.72 -7.40
N SER A 240 -20.38 2.35 -8.02
CA SER A 240 -19.08 2.57 -7.38
C SER A 240 -19.18 3.54 -6.19
N PRO A 241 -18.24 3.52 -5.23
CA PRO A 241 -18.20 4.52 -4.17
C PRO A 241 -18.11 5.94 -4.75
N ARG A 242 -19.00 6.84 -4.32
CA ARG A 242 -19.01 8.26 -4.69
C ARG A 242 -17.62 8.87 -4.50
N GLN A 243 -17.17 9.66 -5.46
CA GLN A 243 -15.92 10.42 -5.35
C GLN A 243 -16.26 11.91 -5.37
N HIS A 244 -15.86 12.65 -4.33
CA HIS A 244 -16.15 14.09 -4.22
C HIS A 244 -14.98 14.86 -3.61
N ALA A 245 -14.71 16.05 -4.15
CA ALA A 245 -13.64 16.93 -3.64
C ALA A 245 -14.04 17.59 -2.32
N LYS A 246 -13.06 17.81 -1.46
CA LYS A 246 -13.20 18.63 -0.25
C LYS A 246 -13.41 20.11 -0.63
N TYR A 247 -14.17 20.86 0.17
CA TYR A 247 -14.53 22.26 -0.14
C TYR A 247 -13.42 23.26 0.23
N ASP A 248 -12.18 22.96 -0.14
CA ASP A 248 -11.00 23.78 0.10
C ASP A 248 -9.95 23.63 -1.04
N ASN A 249 -8.80 24.30 -0.92
CA ASN A 249 -7.75 24.27 -1.95
C ASN A 249 -6.72 23.15 -1.76
N SER A 250 -6.91 22.23 -0.80
CA SER A 250 -5.96 21.14 -0.51
C SER A 250 -5.82 20.12 -1.67
N LYS A 251 -6.87 20.05 -2.50
CA LYS A 251 -7.06 19.10 -3.62
C LYS A 251 -7.19 17.64 -3.16
N PHE A 252 -7.59 17.40 -1.92
CA PHE A 252 -8.00 16.08 -1.47
C PHE A 252 -9.46 15.78 -1.86
N MET A 253 -9.74 14.50 -2.08
CA MET A 253 -11.06 13.99 -2.42
C MET A 253 -11.42 12.79 -1.54
N TYR A 254 -12.69 12.73 -1.13
CA TYR A 254 -13.25 11.60 -0.42
C TYR A 254 -13.62 10.48 -1.39
N VAL A 255 -13.41 9.24 -0.95
CA VAL A 255 -13.86 8.02 -1.63
C VAL A 255 -14.89 7.33 -0.74
N GLY A 256 -16.13 7.25 -1.21
CA GLY A 256 -17.29 6.82 -0.43
C GLY A 256 -18.00 8.00 0.26
N ARG A 257 -18.33 7.84 1.53
CA ARG A 257 -18.92 8.88 2.39
C ARG A 257 -17.83 9.56 3.21
N SER A 258 -17.94 10.87 3.44
CA SER A 258 -17.09 11.58 4.37
C SER A 258 -17.58 11.51 5.82
N PHE A 259 -18.88 11.25 6.05
CA PHE A 259 -19.53 11.29 7.38
C PHE A 259 -19.34 12.60 8.16
N GLY A 260 -18.92 13.69 7.51
CA GLY A 260 -18.54 14.93 8.19
C GLY A 260 -17.10 14.99 8.70
N ILE A 261 -16.27 14.00 8.37
CA ILE A 261 -15.00 13.67 9.03
C ILE A 261 -13.80 13.83 8.09
N GLY A 262 -12.59 13.99 8.62
CA GLY A 262 -11.39 14.25 7.83
C GLY A 262 -11.22 15.71 7.40
N ALA A 263 -11.93 16.63 8.05
CA ALA A 263 -11.87 18.07 7.74
C ALA A 263 -10.49 18.70 7.99
N SER A 264 -9.63 18.06 8.79
CA SER A 264 -8.24 18.43 9.08
C SER A 264 -7.26 18.18 7.93
N VAL A 265 -7.55 17.21 7.06
CA VAL A 265 -6.65 16.74 6.01
C VAL A 265 -6.37 17.85 4.99
N GLY A 266 -5.09 18.13 4.73
CA GLY A 266 -4.65 19.23 3.88
C GLY A 266 -4.84 20.64 4.47
N LEU A 267 -5.18 20.76 5.76
CA LEU A 267 -5.37 22.05 6.46
C LEU A 267 -4.53 22.20 7.74
N SER A 268 -4.23 21.11 8.45
CA SER A 268 -3.49 21.13 9.73
C SER A 268 -2.30 20.15 9.79
N ASP A 269 -1.94 19.57 8.65
CA ASP A 269 -0.99 18.48 8.45
C ASP A 269 0.27 18.87 7.65
N ASP A 270 0.50 20.17 7.43
CA ASP A 270 1.66 20.71 6.70
C ASP A 270 3.01 20.09 7.12
N TYR A 271 3.23 19.91 8.43
CA TYR A 271 4.46 19.33 8.99
C TYR A 271 4.65 17.84 8.63
N ILE A 272 3.59 17.13 8.20
CA ILE A 272 3.68 15.76 7.68
C ILE A 272 4.21 15.80 6.23
N PHE A 273 3.77 16.76 5.42
CA PHE A 273 4.14 16.90 4.02
C PHE A 273 5.59 17.33 3.78
N ASP A 274 6.24 17.98 4.77
CA ASP A 274 7.63 18.43 4.69
C ASP A 274 8.66 17.30 4.44
N THR A 275 8.26 16.03 4.58
CA THR A 275 9.13 14.88 4.30
C THR A 275 8.69 14.06 3.09
N SER A 276 9.48 14.12 2.02
CA SER A 276 9.23 13.45 0.71
C SER A 276 9.16 11.92 0.73
N ILE A 277 9.30 11.31 1.91
CA ILE A 277 9.19 9.86 2.13
C ILE A 277 7.81 9.43 2.65
N VAL A 278 6.91 10.37 2.98
CA VAL A 278 5.56 10.03 3.45
C VAL A 278 4.68 9.60 2.28
N THR A 279 3.96 8.50 2.47
CA THR A 279 3.04 7.91 1.48
C THR A 279 1.57 8.07 1.86
N GLY A 280 1.29 8.17 3.16
CA GLY A 280 -0.05 8.31 3.71
C GLY A 280 0.01 8.46 5.23
N TYR A 281 -1.13 8.68 5.86
CA TYR A 281 -1.26 8.62 7.31
C TYR A 281 -2.67 8.21 7.72
N THR A 282 -2.81 7.68 8.94
CA THR A 282 -4.09 7.28 9.52
C THR A 282 -4.27 7.90 10.90
N PHE A 283 -5.50 8.27 11.24
CA PHE A 283 -5.87 8.79 12.56
C PHE A 283 -7.32 8.43 12.86
N GLN A 284 -7.74 8.63 14.11
CA GLN A 284 -9.12 8.42 14.53
C GLN A 284 -9.82 9.73 14.85
N GLU A 285 -11.07 9.88 14.40
CA GLU A 285 -11.88 11.07 14.62
C GLU A 285 -13.30 10.65 15.03
N ILE A 286 -13.91 11.41 15.94
CA ILE A 286 -15.30 11.16 16.36
C ILE A 286 -16.21 12.12 15.61
N GLY A 287 -17.29 11.60 15.04
CA GLY A 287 -18.31 12.36 14.32
C GLY A 287 -19.68 11.73 14.43
N TYR A 288 -20.57 12.10 13.50
CA TYR A 288 -21.90 11.50 13.39
C TYR A 288 -22.00 10.58 12.18
N SER A 289 -22.34 9.31 12.41
CA SER A 289 -22.95 8.50 11.35
C SER A 289 -24.38 9.01 11.14
N ALA A 290 -24.55 9.89 10.14
CA ALA A 290 -25.87 10.34 9.72
C ALA A 290 -26.56 9.22 8.92
N GLU A 291 -27.67 8.71 9.46
CA GLU A 291 -28.53 7.72 8.83
C GLU A 291 -29.86 8.37 8.43
N THR A 292 -29.96 8.74 7.14
CA THR A 292 -31.21 9.27 6.57
C THR A 292 -32.11 8.12 6.11
N SER A 293 -33.41 8.25 6.35
CA SER A 293 -34.46 7.34 5.86
C SER A 293 -35.64 8.15 5.33
N CYS A 294 -36.07 7.94 4.08
CA CYS A 294 -37.09 8.78 3.44
C CYS A 294 -38.38 7.99 3.10
N ILE A 295 -39.54 8.64 3.26
CA ILE A 295 -40.87 8.11 2.95
C ILE A 295 -41.72 9.14 2.20
N TYR A 296 -42.78 8.70 1.51
CA TYR A 296 -43.84 9.61 1.06
C TYR A 296 -44.96 9.70 2.11
N ASN A 297 -45.07 10.85 2.78
CA ASN A 297 -46.11 11.08 3.78
C ASN A 297 -47.29 11.83 3.14
N GLN A 298 -48.31 11.11 2.68
CA GLN A 298 -49.49 11.72 2.04
C GLN A 298 -50.27 12.67 2.97
N SER A 299 -50.18 12.45 4.28
CA SER A 299 -50.76 13.27 5.36
C SER A 299 -49.87 14.44 5.83
N SER A 300 -48.72 14.70 5.17
CA SER A 300 -47.88 15.87 5.44
C SER A 300 -48.68 17.17 5.34
N ASP A 301 -48.64 18.00 6.39
CA ASP A 301 -49.25 19.33 6.36
C ASP A 301 -48.35 20.37 5.67
N PHE A 302 -47.02 20.17 5.68
CA PHE A 302 -46.05 21.01 4.98
C PHE A 302 -46.32 21.01 3.46
N LYS A 303 -46.67 22.18 2.90
CA LYS A 303 -47.16 22.36 1.52
C LYS A 303 -46.88 23.74 0.97
N LEU A 304 -46.82 23.86 -0.37
CA LEU A 304 -46.74 25.13 -1.08
C LEU A 304 -48.12 25.82 -1.12
N VAL A 305 -48.14 27.12 -0.86
CA VAL A 305 -49.30 28.00 -0.90
C VAL A 305 -48.93 29.28 -1.66
N ASN A 306 -49.86 29.82 -2.45
CA ASN A 306 -49.65 31.11 -3.12
C ASN A 306 -49.72 32.26 -2.09
N ASP A 307 -48.69 33.11 -2.04
CA ASP A 307 -48.53 34.18 -1.04
C ASP A 307 -48.38 35.58 -1.67
N GLY A 308 -48.42 35.69 -3.00
CA GLY A 308 -48.41 36.99 -3.66
C GLY A 308 -48.21 36.91 -5.17
N LEU A 309 -47.85 38.05 -5.78
CA LEU A 309 -47.40 38.05 -7.17
C LEU A 309 -45.99 37.44 -7.22
N GLN A 310 -45.87 36.26 -7.83
CA GLN A 310 -44.62 35.50 -7.96
C GLN A 310 -43.97 35.04 -6.64
N LEU A 311 -44.72 35.07 -5.53
CA LEU A 311 -44.27 34.62 -4.21
C LEU A 311 -45.12 33.44 -3.73
N PHE A 312 -44.46 32.39 -3.27
CA PHE A 312 -45.09 31.16 -2.80
C PHE A 312 -44.52 30.76 -1.45
N ALA A 313 -45.36 30.68 -0.42
CA ALA A 313 -44.98 30.23 0.90
C ALA A 313 -45.03 28.70 0.98
N ALA A 314 -43.93 28.07 1.38
CA ALA A 314 -43.93 26.71 1.90
C ALA A 314 -44.24 26.76 3.40
N ARG A 315 -45.32 26.12 3.84
CA ARG A 315 -45.72 26.15 5.26
C ARG A 315 -46.46 24.91 5.74
N GLY A 316 -46.35 24.65 7.04
CA GLY A 316 -47.06 23.60 7.77
C GLY A 316 -46.18 22.95 8.84
N PHE A 317 -46.73 22.00 9.58
CA PHE A 317 -46.01 21.29 10.65
C PHE A 317 -45.18 20.10 10.14
N LEU A 318 -44.02 19.88 10.76
CA LEU A 318 -43.22 18.65 10.68
C LEU A 318 -43.32 17.86 12.01
N PRO A 319 -42.91 16.58 12.05
CA PRO A 319 -43.07 15.74 13.24
C PRO A 319 -42.28 16.19 14.48
N ASP A 320 -41.21 16.97 14.31
CA ASP A 320 -40.36 17.54 15.36
C ASP A 320 -40.55 19.06 15.56
N SER A 321 -41.45 19.69 14.79
CA SER A 321 -41.78 21.11 14.90
C SER A 321 -42.73 21.41 16.06
N THR A 322 -42.39 22.44 16.84
CA THR A 322 -43.22 23.07 17.88
C THR A 322 -44.25 24.06 17.31
N SER A 323 -43.95 24.64 16.15
CA SER A 323 -44.76 25.66 15.47
C SER A 323 -44.93 25.31 13.98
N SER A 324 -45.70 26.10 13.22
CA SER A 324 -45.78 25.90 11.77
C SER A 324 -44.53 26.47 11.12
N GLU A 325 -43.78 25.62 10.42
CA GLU A 325 -42.68 26.09 9.59
C GLU A 325 -43.18 27.00 8.47
N PHE A 326 -42.35 27.94 8.03
CA PHE A 326 -42.67 28.94 7.03
C PHE A 326 -41.41 29.44 6.31
N SER A 327 -41.43 29.43 4.97
CA SER A 327 -40.40 30.04 4.12
C SER A 327 -41.01 30.47 2.78
N VAL A 328 -40.52 31.57 2.19
CA VAL A 328 -41.12 32.19 0.99
C VAL A 328 -40.17 32.10 -0.20
N TYR A 329 -40.68 31.53 -1.29
CA TYR A 329 -39.94 31.21 -2.50
C TYR A 329 -40.40 32.08 -3.67
N LEU A 330 -39.45 32.54 -4.48
CA LEU A 330 -39.71 33.28 -5.71
C LEU A 330 -39.98 32.30 -6.87
N GLY A 331 -41.07 32.53 -7.62
CA GLY A 331 -41.44 31.68 -8.75
C GLY A 331 -42.42 32.33 -9.72
N HIS A 332 -42.35 32.00 -11.00
CA HIS A 332 -43.36 32.38 -12.00
C HIS A 332 -44.67 31.62 -11.77
N LYS A 333 -44.56 30.36 -11.31
CA LYS A 333 -45.65 29.47 -10.90
C LYS A 333 -45.17 28.58 -9.75
N SER A 334 -46.09 28.07 -8.94
CA SER A 334 -45.79 27.05 -7.91
C SER A 334 -45.20 25.75 -8.49
N ASN A 335 -45.46 25.48 -9.77
CA ASN A 335 -45.06 24.27 -10.48
C ASN A 335 -43.55 23.97 -10.44
N SER A 336 -42.72 25.02 -10.49
CA SER A 336 -41.26 24.95 -10.63
C SER A 336 -40.50 25.06 -9.29
N ILE A 337 -41.22 25.04 -8.17
CA ILE A 337 -40.65 25.25 -6.82
C ILE A 337 -40.46 23.90 -6.14
N VAL A 338 -39.32 23.75 -5.45
CA VAL A 338 -39.05 22.68 -4.48
C VAL A 338 -38.54 23.34 -3.22
N ALA A 339 -39.31 23.20 -2.15
CA ALA A 339 -39.07 23.79 -0.85
C ALA A 339 -38.72 22.72 0.17
N PHE A 340 -37.68 22.96 0.97
CA PHE A 340 -37.38 22.17 2.15
C PHE A 340 -37.94 22.85 3.39
N GLY A 341 -38.60 22.07 4.23
CA GLY A 341 -38.99 22.45 5.59
C GLY A 341 -38.19 21.62 6.58
N VAL A 342 -37.69 22.28 7.63
CA VAL A 342 -37.02 21.69 8.78
C VAL A 342 -37.42 22.46 10.03
N ALA A 343 -37.36 21.85 11.21
CA ALA A 343 -37.81 22.49 12.45
C ALA A 343 -37.02 23.78 12.79
N ALA A 344 -37.73 24.91 12.96
CA ALA A 344 -37.12 26.20 13.32
C ALA A 344 -36.61 26.27 14.78
N ASP A 345 -37.25 25.55 15.71
CA ASP A 345 -36.83 25.53 17.12
C ASP A 345 -35.81 24.41 17.40
N ASN A 346 -34.70 24.72 18.07
CA ASN A 346 -33.81 23.68 18.58
C ASN A 346 -34.40 23.02 19.84
N THR A 347 -35.17 21.96 19.62
CA THR A 347 -35.74 21.10 20.67
C THR A 347 -34.75 20.10 21.30
N GLY A 348 -33.50 20.04 20.83
CA GLY A 348 -32.54 18.97 21.17
C GLY A 348 -32.94 17.56 20.68
N TYR A 349 -34.02 17.46 19.90
CA TYR A 349 -34.58 16.19 19.43
C TYR A 349 -33.70 15.55 18.33
N ASN A 350 -33.42 14.25 18.49
CA ASN A 350 -32.70 13.42 17.52
C ASN A 350 -33.49 12.09 17.47
N PRO A 351 -34.04 11.64 16.32
CA PRO A 351 -33.78 12.07 14.94
C PRO A 351 -34.30 13.47 14.59
N ARG A 352 -33.83 14.07 13.49
CA ARG A 352 -34.39 15.29 12.87
C ARG A 352 -35.25 14.94 11.66
N TYR A 353 -36.21 15.80 11.31
CA TYR A 353 -37.02 15.65 10.09
C TYR A 353 -36.84 16.78 9.08
N LEU A 354 -36.76 16.39 7.81
CA LEU A 354 -36.80 17.25 6.63
C LEU A 354 -38.02 16.90 5.78
N GLY A 355 -38.88 17.87 5.52
CA GLY A 355 -40.04 17.75 4.63
C GLY A 355 -39.81 18.42 3.28
N ILE A 356 -40.27 17.79 2.19
CA ILE A 356 -40.18 18.34 0.83
C ILE A 356 -41.58 18.67 0.30
N ALA A 357 -41.82 19.95 0.00
CA ALA A 357 -43.02 20.42 -0.68
C ALA A 357 -42.64 20.87 -2.10
N ALA A 358 -43.22 20.26 -3.12
CA ALA A 358 -42.81 20.48 -4.51
C ALA A 358 -44.00 20.69 -5.47
N GLY A 359 -43.76 21.50 -6.50
CA GLY A 359 -44.70 21.75 -7.59
C GLY A 359 -44.85 20.57 -8.55
N SER A 360 -45.73 20.72 -9.54
CA SER A 360 -46.03 19.65 -10.52
C SER A 360 -44.82 19.18 -11.31
N ASP A 361 -43.88 20.08 -11.60
CA ASP A 361 -42.75 19.79 -12.50
C ASP A 361 -41.70 18.92 -11.78
N TYR A 362 -41.79 18.89 -10.44
CA TYR A 362 -41.03 18.05 -9.52
C TYR A 362 -41.95 17.15 -8.68
N GLY A 363 -43.07 16.70 -9.27
CA GLY A 363 -44.13 15.98 -8.55
C GLY A 363 -43.69 14.68 -7.88
N ASN A 364 -42.57 14.09 -8.32
CA ASN A 364 -41.90 12.94 -7.70
C ASN A 364 -41.19 13.28 -6.37
N LEU A 365 -40.90 14.55 -6.09
CA LEU A 365 -40.30 15.00 -4.83
C LEU A 365 -41.35 15.42 -3.79
N ASN A 366 -42.58 15.69 -4.24
CA ASN A 366 -43.63 16.26 -3.39
C ASN A 366 -44.08 15.28 -2.30
N LYS A 367 -44.23 15.79 -1.07
CA LYS A 367 -44.58 15.02 0.14
C LYS A 367 -43.56 13.95 0.53
N ALA A 368 -42.34 13.99 0.01
CA ALA A 368 -41.25 13.23 0.60
C ALA A 368 -40.93 13.83 1.98
N GLN A 369 -40.68 12.96 2.96
CA GLN A 369 -40.19 13.31 4.28
C GLN A 369 -39.02 12.39 4.63
N CYS A 370 -37.92 12.98 5.06
CA CYS A 370 -36.71 12.28 5.45
C CYS A 370 -36.48 12.44 6.95
N ARG A 371 -36.19 11.32 7.61
CA ARG A 371 -35.80 11.22 9.03
C ARG A 371 -34.30 10.95 9.08
N THR A 372 -33.53 11.91 9.60
CA THR A 372 -32.09 11.78 9.80
C THR A 372 -31.80 11.45 11.26
N GLU A 373 -31.13 10.32 11.52
CA GLU A 373 -30.65 9.96 12.85
C GLU A 373 -29.13 10.19 12.92
N PHE A 374 -28.69 11.03 13.85
CA PHE A 374 -27.27 11.36 14.03
C PHE A 374 -26.70 10.49 15.15
N LYS A 375 -25.88 9.49 14.81
CA LYS A 375 -25.28 8.56 15.79
C LYS A 375 -23.81 8.86 16.05
N PRO A 376 -23.41 9.26 17.27
CA PRO A 376 -22.00 9.42 17.63
C PRO A 376 -21.19 8.15 17.33
N THR A 377 -20.19 8.28 16.46
CA THR A 377 -19.40 7.14 15.95
C THR A 377 -17.93 7.53 15.89
N LEU A 378 -17.05 6.62 16.27
CA LEU A 378 -15.59 6.76 16.08
C LEU A 378 -15.24 6.22 14.69
N PHE A 379 -14.52 7.01 13.90
CA PHE A 379 -14.12 6.68 12.54
C PHE A 379 -12.60 6.52 12.45
N ASP A 380 -12.17 5.50 11.70
CA ASP A 380 -10.81 5.41 11.20
C ASP A 380 -10.72 6.22 9.90
N VAL A 381 -9.82 7.20 9.86
CA VAL A 381 -9.53 8.02 8.68
C VAL A 381 -8.21 7.58 8.08
N SER A 382 -8.22 7.26 6.79
CA SER A 382 -7.04 6.88 6.02
C SER A 382 -6.80 7.85 4.88
N VAL A 383 -5.61 8.43 4.84
CA VAL A 383 -5.20 9.43 3.85
C VAL A 383 -4.05 8.89 3.02
N VAL A 384 -4.21 8.89 1.69
CA VAL A 384 -3.18 8.46 0.73
C VAL A 384 -2.67 9.68 -0.04
N LEU A 385 -1.36 9.96 0.04
CA LEU A 385 -0.81 11.21 -0.47
C LEU A 385 -0.55 11.21 -1.98
N SER A 386 -0.28 10.05 -2.58
CA SER A 386 -0.05 9.92 -4.02
C SER A 386 -1.28 10.32 -4.83
N ASP A 387 -2.44 9.84 -4.38
CA ASP A 387 -3.71 9.93 -5.09
C ASP A 387 -4.59 11.07 -4.52
N LYS A 388 -4.16 11.65 -3.38
CA LYS A 388 -4.89 12.65 -2.58
C LYS A 388 -6.29 12.18 -2.18
N THR A 389 -6.41 10.91 -1.82
CA THR A 389 -7.69 10.31 -1.41
C THR A 389 -7.80 10.23 0.11
N ILE A 390 -9.01 10.50 0.60
CA ILE A 390 -9.44 10.30 1.98
C ILE A 390 -10.48 9.18 1.99
N THR A 391 -10.25 8.16 2.80
CA THR A 391 -11.23 7.10 3.07
C THR A 391 -11.61 7.17 4.55
N VAL A 392 -12.91 7.20 4.83
CA VAL A 392 -13.46 7.25 6.20
C VAL A 392 -14.26 5.98 6.44
N THR A 393 -13.92 5.22 7.48
CA THR A 393 -14.61 3.98 7.83
C THR A 393 -15.10 4.00 9.28
N PRO A 394 -16.39 3.74 9.56
CA PRO A 394 -16.90 3.68 10.92
C PRO A 394 -16.33 2.47 11.67
N THR A 395 -15.94 2.68 12.92
CA THR A 395 -15.54 1.60 13.84
C THR A 395 -16.74 1.15 14.68
N ASN A 396 -16.72 -0.10 15.15
CA ASN A 396 -17.77 -0.66 16.01
C ASN A 396 -17.64 -0.24 17.50
N ILE A 397 -16.88 0.83 17.78
CA ILE A 397 -16.61 1.31 19.14
C ILE A 397 -17.61 2.42 19.49
N PRO A 398 -18.34 2.33 20.61
CA PRO A 398 -19.26 3.39 21.02
C PRO A 398 -18.48 4.68 21.31
N ALA A 399 -18.91 5.79 20.72
CA ALA A 399 -18.29 7.09 20.90
C ALA A 399 -19.14 8.03 21.76
N ILE A 400 -18.48 9.01 22.38
CA ILE A 400 -19.14 10.10 23.10
C ILE A 400 -19.62 11.12 22.05
N ASP A 401 -20.81 11.67 22.27
CA ASP A 401 -21.36 12.74 21.41
C ASP A 401 -20.43 13.98 21.41
N ILE A 402 -20.08 14.45 20.22
CA ILE A 402 -19.22 15.62 20.02
C ILE A 402 -19.92 16.94 20.34
N GLU A 403 -21.25 16.97 20.27
CA GLU A 403 -22.05 18.17 20.50
C GLU A 403 -23.42 17.78 21.12
N PRO A 404 -23.47 17.47 22.43
CA PRO A 404 -24.66 16.92 23.07
C PRO A 404 -25.87 17.85 23.18
N SER A 405 -25.77 19.14 22.81
CA SER A 405 -26.93 20.05 22.81
C SER A 405 -27.79 19.95 21.55
N GLY A 406 -27.32 19.24 20.52
CA GLY A 406 -28.02 19.07 19.25
C GLY A 406 -28.18 20.36 18.45
N ASN A 407 -27.41 21.40 18.78
CA ASN A 407 -27.36 22.68 18.08
C ASN A 407 -26.62 22.54 16.75
N LEU A 408 -25.54 21.76 16.68
CA LEU A 408 -24.84 21.46 15.43
C LEU A 408 -25.76 20.78 14.43
N THR A 409 -26.49 19.75 14.85
CA THR A 409 -27.42 19.01 13.98
C THR A 409 -28.63 19.85 13.59
N HIS A 410 -29.16 20.68 14.49
CA HIS A 410 -30.22 21.65 14.19
C HIS A 410 -29.78 22.69 13.15
N VAL A 411 -28.67 23.40 13.39
CA VAL A 411 -28.16 24.46 12.49
C VAL A 411 -27.79 23.90 11.12
N LEU A 412 -27.31 22.65 11.07
CA LEU A 412 -27.06 21.93 9.82
C LEU A 412 -28.35 21.65 9.06
N GLU A 413 -29.40 21.12 9.70
CA GLU A 413 -30.68 20.89 9.02
C GLU A 413 -31.29 22.21 8.52
N ARG A 414 -31.18 23.33 9.27
CA ARG A 414 -31.56 24.68 8.79
C ARG A 414 -30.84 25.10 7.49
N GLN A 415 -29.66 24.56 7.18
CA GLN A 415 -28.98 24.84 5.90
C GLN A 415 -29.74 24.29 4.68
N PHE A 416 -30.58 23.26 4.84
CA PHE A 416 -31.41 22.76 3.73
C PHE A 416 -32.48 23.76 3.32
N GLU A 417 -33.19 24.35 4.27
CA GLU A 417 -34.22 25.36 3.99
C GLU A 417 -33.59 26.59 3.29
N LEU A 418 -32.53 27.15 3.88
CA LEU A 418 -31.76 28.25 3.29
C LEU A 418 -31.25 27.92 1.87
N SER A 419 -30.65 26.75 1.66
CA SER A 419 -30.16 26.34 0.34
C SER A 419 -31.31 26.22 -0.66
N SER A 420 -32.46 25.67 -0.26
CA SER A 420 -33.62 25.54 -1.16
C SER A 420 -34.27 26.87 -1.50
N ASN A 421 -34.23 27.84 -0.57
CA ASN A 421 -34.69 29.20 -0.78
C ASN A 421 -33.80 29.93 -1.81
N ASP A 422 -32.50 30.05 -1.49
CA ASP A 422 -31.54 30.78 -2.32
C ASP A 422 -31.34 30.15 -3.72
N MET A 423 -31.44 28.83 -3.82
CA MET A 423 -31.26 28.08 -5.07
C MET A 423 -32.57 27.88 -5.87
N SER A 424 -33.63 28.60 -5.51
CA SER A 424 -34.87 28.68 -6.29
C SER A 424 -34.87 29.92 -7.18
N ASN A 425 -35.07 29.71 -8.49
CA ASN A 425 -35.19 30.78 -9.48
C ASN A 425 -36.63 30.83 -10.01
N ILE A 426 -37.02 31.96 -10.58
CA ILE A 426 -38.35 32.25 -11.16
C ILE A 426 -38.89 31.11 -12.05
N TYR A 427 -38.03 30.35 -12.73
CA TYR A 427 -38.46 29.30 -13.66
C TYR A 427 -38.11 27.86 -13.25
N GLN A 428 -37.28 27.64 -12.22
CA GLN A 428 -36.80 26.30 -11.85
C GLN A 428 -36.16 26.28 -10.45
N SER A 429 -36.21 25.12 -9.80
CA SER A 429 -35.42 24.85 -8.59
C SER A 429 -34.12 24.13 -8.96
N VAL A 430 -32.98 24.71 -8.61
CA VAL A 430 -31.67 24.08 -8.88
C VAL A 430 -31.50 22.83 -7.99
N ILE A 431 -31.97 22.87 -6.74
CA ILE A 431 -32.04 21.69 -5.86
C ILE A 431 -33.01 20.63 -6.41
N GLY A 432 -34.18 21.03 -6.92
CA GLY A 432 -35.12 20.10 -7.56
C GLY A 432 -34.51 19.36 -8.75
N ASN A 433 -33.76 20.07 -9.60
CA ASN A 433 -32.99 19.47 -10.69
C ASN A 433 -31.89 18.54 -10.18
N ALA A 434 -31.14 18.94 -9.15
CA ALA A 434 -30.07 18.14 -8.57
C ALA A 434 -30.58 16.82 -7.94
N LEU A 435 -31.70 16.86 -7.21
CA LEU A 435 -32.36 15.64 -6.70
C LEU A 435 -32.78 14.71 -7.85
N ASN A 436 -33.36 15.26 -8.92
CA ASN A 436 -33.76 14.48 -10.09
C ASN A 436 -32.57 13.84 -10.83
N PHE A 437 -31.38 14.44 -10.80
CA PHE A 437 -30.17 13.80 -11.33
C PHE A 437 -29.75 12.58 -10.49
N SER A 438 -29.66 12.69 -9.16
CA SER A 438 -29.35 11.54 -8.29
C SER A 438 -30.38 10.40 -8.42
N ILE A 439 -31.67 10.73 -8.57
CA ILE A 439 -32.73 9.76 -8.87
C ILE A 439 -32.52 9.08 -10.23
N ALA A 440 -32.12 9.83 -11.27
CA ALA A 440 -31.84 9.29 -12.59
C ALA A 440 -30.59 8.40 -12.62
N ASP A 441 -29.56 8.76 -11.85
CA ASP A 441 -28.34 7.97 -11.72
C ASP A 441 -28.61 6.68 -10.93
N TYR A 442 -29.40 6.74 -9.85
CA TYR A 442 -29.87 5.53 -9.15
C TYR A 442 -30.72 4.64 -10.07
N ARG A 443 -31.66 5.23 -10.83
CA ARG A 443 -32.46 4.51 -11.83
C ARG A 443 -31.56 3.84 -12.88
N THR A 444 -30.45 4.46 -13.26
CA THR A 444 -29.50 3.86 -14.21
C THR A 444 -28.74 2.70 -13.58
N TYR A 445 -28.26 2.86 -12.34
CA TYR A 445 -27.57 1.80 -11.60
C TYR A 445 -28.45 0.56 -11.40
N VAL A 446 -29.69 0.69 -10.95
CA VAL A 446 -30.58 -0.48 -10.71
C VAL A 446 -31.01 -1.19 -12.00
N ASN A 447 -30.90 -0.53 -13.15
CA ASN A 447 -31.09 -1.13 -14.47
C ASN A 447 -29.79 -1.67 -15.09
N SER A 448 -28.64 -1.51 -14.43
CA SER A 448 -27.34 -1.97 -14.92
C SER A 448 -27.12 -3.47 -14.64
N PRO A 449 -26.23 -4.15 -15.40
CA PRO A 449 -25.84 -5.54 -15.12
C PRO A 449 -25.12 -5.74 -13.77
N HIS A 450 -24.73 -4.66 -13.09
CA HIS A 450 -24.03 -4.70 -11.80
C HIS A 450 -25.00 -4.77 -10.61
N TYR A 451 -26.29 -4.46 -10.82
CA TYR A 451 -27.30 -4.56 -9.77
C TYR A 451 -27.72 -6.02 -9.54
N THR A 452 -27.52 -6.51 -8.32
CA THR A 452 -27.80 -7.90 -7.92
C THR A 452 -29.14 -8.10 -7.22
N GLY A 453 -29.90 -7.02 -7.00
CA GLY A 453 -31.22 -7.06 -6.35
C GLY A 453 -32.38 -7.30 -7.33
N SER A 454 -33.59 -7.47 -6.79
CA SER A 454 -34.81 -7.39 -7.58
C SER A 454 -35.10 -5.94 -7.97
N PRO A 455 -35.47 -5.63 -9.23
CA PRO A 455 -35.75 -4.25 -9.65
C PRO A 455 -36.76 -3.54 -8.72
N PRO A 456 -36.35 -2.42 -8.07
CA PRO A 456 -37.21 -1.68 -7.15
C PRO A 456 -38.34 -0.95 -7.88
N ARG A 457 -39.38 -0.52 -7.16
CA ARG A 457 -40.46 0.28 -7.76
C ARG A 457 -39.98 1.72 -7.98
N GLU A 458 -40.60 2.42 -8.92
CA GLU A 458 -40.28 3.84 -9.19
C GLU A 458 -40.37 4.75 -7.95
N GLN A 459 -41.27 4.47 -7.01
CA GLN A 459 -41.34 5.19 -5.73
C GLN A 459 -40.11 4.93 -4.85
N ASP A 460 -39.64 3.68 -4.80
CA ASP A 460 -38.46 3.29 -4.03
C ASP A 460 -37.18 3.87 -4.66
N ILE A 461 -37.10 3.93 -6.00
CA ILE A 461 -36.04 4.58 -6.78
C ILE A 461 -35.96 6.08 -6.44
N ASN A 462 -37.11 6.77 -6.45
CA ASN A 462 -37.16 8.19 -6.11
C ASN A 462 -36.72 8.44 -4.65
N LEU A 463 -37.24 7.67 -3.70
CA LEU A 463 -36.89 7.82 -2.28
C LEU A 463 -35.42 7.49 -2.00
N ALA A 464 -34.84 6.48 -2.65
CA ALA A 464 -33.41 6.16 -2.54
C ALA A 464 -32.52 7.28 -3.09
N GLY A 465 -32.86 7.85 -4.26
CA GLY A 465 -32.14 9.00 -4.81
C GLY A 465 -32.19 10.23 -3.89
N ILE A 466 -33.37 10.55 -3.33
CA ILE A 466 -33.54 11.63 -2.33
C ILE A 466 -32.72 11.33 -1.07
N GLN A 467 -32.79 10.11 -0.53
CA GLN A 467 -32.09 9.70 0.68
C GLN A 467 -30.57 9.81 0.52
N ASN A 468 -30.02 9.34 -0.61
CA ASN A 468 -28.61 9.49 -0.94
C ASN A 468 -28.22 10.96 -1.00
N SER A 469 -29.00 11.80 -1.69
CA SER A 469 -28.73 13.24 -1.83
C SER A 469 -28.78 14.02 -0.52
N VAL A 470 -29.77 13.76 0.33
CA VAL A 470 -29.86 14.39 1.66
C VAL A 470 -28.67 13.95 2.52
N THR A 471 -28.33 12.66 2.53
CA THR A 471 -27.17 12.12 3.26
C THR A 471 -25.84 12.71 2.76
N ALA A 472 -25.64 12.80 1.44
CA ALA A 472 -24.45 13.38 0.82
C ALA A 472 -24.28 14.86 1.19
N MET A 473 -25.37 15.62 1.22
CA MET A 473 -25.35 17.02 1.61
C MET A 473 -25.12 17.20 3.12
N ILE A 474 -25.69 16.35 3.98
CA ILE A 474 -25.38 16.34 5.43
C ILE A 474 -23.88 16.10 5.67
N ASP A 475 -23.32 15.09 5.02
CA ASP A 475 -21.90 14.73 5.11
C ASP A 475 -21.00 15.93 4.71
N ASP A 476 -21.29 16.59 3.58
CA ASP A 476 -20.53 17.75 3.09
C ASP A 476 -20.75 19.03 3.93
N LEU A 477 -21.94 19.22 4.53
CA LEU A 477 -22.22 20.30 5.47
C LEU A 477 -21.49 20.11 6.81
N LEU A 478 -21.43 18.89 7.34
CA LEU A 478 -20.64 18.57 8.54
C LEU A 478 -19.16 18.85 8.30
N VAL A 479 -18.58 18.43 7.16
CA VAL A 479 -17.19 18.76 6.79
C VAL A 479 -17.00 20.29 6.73
N SER A 480 -17.96 21.02 6.16
CA SER A 480 -17.90 22.49 6.06
C SER A 480 -17.85 23.16 7.44
N TYR A 481 -18.68 22.74 8.39
CA TYR A 481 -18.65 23.24 9.77
C TYR A 481 -17.37 22.83 10.51
N ALA A 482 -16.89 21.60 10.31
CA ALA A 482 -15.66 21.10 10.88
C ALA A 482 -14.43 21.90 10.38
N SER A 483 -14.36 22.21 9.08
CA SER A 483 -13.32 23.09 8.52
C SER A 483 -13.46 24.55 9.01
N ALA A 484 -14.67 25.05 9.25
CA ALA A 484 -14.89 26.38 9.84
C ALA A 484 -14.43 26.45 11.31
N GLN A 485 -14.68 25.43 12.12
CA GLN A 485 -14.15 25.36 13.49
C GLN A 485 -12.62 25.33 13.52
N LEU A 486 -12.01 24.52 12.64
CA LEU A 486 -10.55 24.43 12.48
C LEU A 486 -9.92 25.77 12.06
N MET A 487 -10.47 26.43 11.05
CA MET A 487 -9.82 27.57 10.38
C MET A 487 -10.26 28.96 10.87
N ILE A 488 -11.48 29.11 11.42
CA ILE A 488 -12.03 30.41 11.85
C ILE A 488 -12.05 30.51 13.38
N ALA A 489 -12.62 29.51 14.08
CA ALA A 489 -12.64 29.55 15.55
C ALA A 489 -11.30 29.14 16.17
N ASN A 490 -10.49 28.36 15.44
CA ASN A 490 -9.28 27.72 15.95
C ASN A 490 -9.57 26.84 17.21
N ASP A 491 -10.80 26.30 17.29
CA ASP A 491 -11.21 25.35 18.34
C ASP A 491 -10.76 23.95 17.92
N THR A 492 -9.65 23.50 18.49
CA THR A 492 -8.92 22.32 18.03
C THR A 492 -8.44 21.44 19.17
N LYS A 493 -8.35 20.14 18.89
CA LYS A 493 -7.77 19.12 19.75
C LYS A 493 -6.67 18.37 19.01
N THR A 494 -5.58 18.08 19.69
CA THR A 494 -4.51 17.20 19.16
C THR A 494 -4.90 15.73 19.36
N VAL A 495 -4.75 14.92 18.32
CA VAL A 495 -4.99 13.46 18.36
C VAL A 495 -3.81 12.71 17.74
N ASP A 496 -3.48 11.55 18.30
CA ASP A 496 -2.42 10.68 17.79
C ASP A 496 -2.73 10.17 16.38
N ALA A 497 -1.71 10.20 15.52
CA ALA A 497 -1.77 9.75 14.14
C ALA A 497 -0.60 8.78 13.84
N SER A 498 -0.81 7.86 12.92
CA SER A 498 0.21 6.94 12.40
C SER A 498 0.57 7.33 10.97
N VAL A 499 1.79 7.85 10.77
CA VAL A 499 2.29 8.24 9.46
C VAL A 499 2.98 7.07 8.79
N THR A 500 2.54 6.73 7.59
CA THR A 500 3.07 5.66 6.75
C THR A 500 4.14 6.21 5.83
N ILE A 501 5.40 5.88 6.11
CA ILE A 501 6.55 6.25 5.27
C ILE A 501 6.97 5.10 4.37
N ALA A 502 7.41 5.45 3.17
CA ALA A 502 8.12 4.53 2.30
C ALA A 502 9.48 4.18 2.91
N ALA A 503 9.81 2.90 2.86
CA ALA A 503 11.01 2.32 3.41
C ALA A 503 11.48 1.16 2.51
N VAL A 504 12.69 0.67 2.74
CA VAL A 504 13.25 -0.46 2.02
C VAL A 504 13.74 -1.50 3.03
N ARG A 505 13.34 -2.77 2.83
CA ARG A 505 13.91 -3.92 3.55
C ARG A 505 14.85 -4.66 2.61
N LEU A 506 15.96 -5.18 3.13
CA LEU A 506 16.83 -6.08 2.37
C LEU A 506 16.23 -7.48 2.35
N GLY A 507 15.93 -8.00 1.16
CA GLY A 507 15.44 -9.34 0.93
C GLY A 507 13.95 -9.57 1.17
N GLN A 508 13.45 -10.64 0.55
CA GLN A 508 12.15 -11.22 0.88
C GLN A 508 12.33 -12.31 1.95
N THR A 509 11.50 -12.28 3.01
CA THR A 509 11.51 -13.22 4.15
C THR A 509 11.69 -14.69 3.74
N VAL A 510 11.00 -15.15 2.69
CA VAL A 510 11.11 -16.54 2.19
C VAL A 510 12.55 -16.89 1.77
N TYR A 511 13.23 -16.01 1.02
CA TYR A 511 14.60 -16.26 0.59
C TYR A 511 15.61 -16.14 1.73
N ILE A 512 15.37 -15.26 2.70
CA ILE A 512 16.21 -15.13 3.91
C ILE A 512 16.22 -16.46 4.70
N TYR A 513 15.05 -17.05 4.95
CA TYR A 513 14.95 -18.35 5.61
C TYR A 513 15.59 -19.48 4.79
N LEU A 514 15.38 -19.52 3.48
CA LEU A 514 15.97 -20.54 2.61
C LEU A 514 17.51 -20.46 2.57
N VAL A 515 18.07 -19.25 2.45
CA VAL A 515 19.53 -19.03 2.47
C VAL A 515 20.12 -19.39 3.83
N PHE A 516 19.46 -19.03 4.94
CA PHE A 516 19.91 -19.40 6.28
C PHE A 516 19.89 -20.92 6.49
N GLY A 517 18.78 -21.59 6.15
CA GLY A 517 18.67 -23.05 6.24
C GLY A 517 19.69 -23.79 5.37
N PHE A 518 19.93 -23.30 4.15
CA PHE A 518 20.95 -23.86 3.25
C PHE A 518 22.38 -23.68 3.81
N ASN A 519 22.71 -22.50 4.36
CA ASN A 519 23.98 -22.29 5.05
C ASN A 519 24.16 -23.23 6.24
N LEU A 520 23.12 -23.39 7.07
CA LEU A 520 23.14 -24.27 8.23
C LEU A 520 23.44 -25.73 7.83
N LEU A 521 22.79 -26.23 6.78
CA LEU A 521 23.06 -27.57 6.24
C LEU A 521 24.51 -27.74 5.75
N LEU A 522 25.08 -26.73 5.07
CA LEU A 522 26.47 -26.76 4.61
C LEU A 522 27.47 -26.72 5.78
N VAL A 523 27.20 -25.93 6.82
CA VAL A 523 28.01 -25.91 8.05
C VAL A 523 27.94 -27.25 8.78
N LEU A 524 26.74 -27.82 8.94
CA LEU A 524 26.57 -29.15 9.55
C LEU A 524 27.36 -30.21 8.78
N GLY A 525 27.24 -30.24 7.45
CA GLY A 525 28.07 -31.11 6.58
C GLY A 525 29.57 -30.90 6.78
N ALA A 526 30.02 -29.63 6.87
CA ALA A 526 31.41 -29.28 7.13
C ALA A 526 31.89 -29.68 8.55
N THR A 527 31.03 -29.67 9.57
CA THR A 527 31.40 -30.14 10.92
C THR A 527 31.43 -31.65 11.05
N THR A 528 30.66 -32.38 10.24
CA THR A 528 30.75 -33.86 10.14
C THR A 528 31.99 -34.34 9.37
N TYR A 529 32.76 -33.44 8.76
CA TYR A 529 34.02 -33.77 8.08
C TYR A 529 35.13 -34.04 9.11
N ARG A 530 35.44 -35.33 9.32
CA ARG A 530 36.55 -35.78 10.17
C ARG A 530 37.71 -36.26 9.29
N PRO A 531 38.86 -35.57 9.24
CA PRO A 531 39.93 -35.90 8.30
C PRO A 531 40.82 -37.08 8.71
N GLU A 532 40.76 -37.53 9.97
CA GLU A 532 41.74 -38.48 10.54
C GLU A 532 41.55 -39.93 10.08
N GLU A 533 40.32 -40.36 9.75
CA GLU A 533 40.00 -41.76 9.43
C GLU A 533 40.36 -42.18 7.99
N ALA A 534 40.90 -41.27 7.17
CA ALA A 534 41.13 -41.50 5.73
C ALA A 534 42.58 -41.85 5.33
N GLU A 535 43.58 -41.54 6.16
CA GLU A 535 45.02 -41.79 5.84
C GLU A 535 45.59 -43.04 6.55
N GLU A 536 44.95 -43.55 7.61
CA GLU A 536 45.46 -44.71 8.38
C GLU A 536 45.39 -46.05 7.59
N VAL A 537 44.54 -46.13 6.56
CA VAL A 537 44.40 -47.32 5.69
C VAL A 537 45.47 -47.39 4.59
N ASP A 538 46.04 -46.25 4.17
CA ASP A 538 46.93 -46.20 3.00
C ASP A 538 48.34 -46.70 3.33
N HIS A 539 48.76 -46.64 4.61
CA HIS A 539 50.13 -46.99 5.01
C HIS A 539 50.41 -48.50 5.13
N ASP A 540 49.38 -49.31 5.43
CA ASP A 540 49.50 -50.77 5.60
C ASP A 540 49.34 -51.55 4.28
N SER A 541 48.67 -50.97 3.26
CA SER A 541 48.36 -51.71 2.03
C SER A 541 49.57 -51.95 1.11
N TRP A 542 50.61 -51.12 1.20
CA TRP A 542 51.78 -51.18 0.31
C TRP A 542 52.91 -52.11 0.76
N GLN A 543 52.87 -52.68 1.97
CA GLN A 543 53.92 -53.60 2.44
C GLN A 543 53.77 -55.06 1.97
N ASN A 544 52.62 -55.44 1.39
CA ASN A 544 52.31 -56.82 0.96
C ASN A 544 52.29 -57.02 -0.57
N PHE A 545 53.12 -56.28 -1.32
CA PHE A 545 53.28 -56.49 -2.76
C PHE A 545 54.43 -57.47 -3.06
N ASP A 546 54.12 -58.77 -3.05
CA ASP A 546 55.04 -59.84 -3.47
C ASP A 546 54.99 -60.01 -5.01
N PRO A 547 56.07 -59.69 -5.76
CA PRO A 547 56.06 -59.73 -7.22
C PRO A 547 56.18 -61.15 -7.80
N THR A 548 56.04 -62.21 -7.01
CA THR A 548 56.19 -63.61 -7.48
C THR A 548 54.86 -64.34 -7.79
N LYS A 549 53.72 -63.66 -7.75
CA LYS A 549 52.40 -64.23 -8.11
C LYS A 549 51.67 -63.46 -9.21
N LEU A 550 52.10 -63.73 -10.45
CA LEU A 550 51.42 -63.57 -11.74
C LEU A 550 50.82 -62.18 -12.07
#